data_AF-A0AAD4HWP1-F1
#
_entry.id   AF-A0AAD4HWP1-F1
#
_cell.length_a   1.000
_cell.length_b   1.000
_cell.length_c   1.000
_cell.angle_alpha   90.00
_cell.angle_beta   90.00
_cell.angle_gamma   90.00
#
_symmetry.space_group_name_H-M   'P 1'
#
loop_
_entity.id
_entity.type
_entity.pdbx_description
1 polymer ?
#
loop_
_entity_poly.entity_id
_entity_poly.type
_entity_poly.pdbx_seq_one_letter_code
_entity_poly.pdbx_strand_id
1 'polypeptide(L)'
;MLALSEFKALDETDELSYFGITVRIAAEYPPDLQPEYVAAAQTLRQPYWDWASDPTLPPALYTVNVTVRAPCGILEIPNPLRGYEFKRPAYDIFARTKTFDSSGWRVSSFEFPHNIVHALSVCNGTFSDLNWSAFDPIFNVDRLVAMWQVIHNEEAIFTVTGYSTGQYATLVNSTVGADSPLKPFFDENLNFHTSKTVANITRFGYTYPEMPNWAMPPEARAGHVRAQVNSLYSKGANSLGQMLSFSTASRSKARHYYTAEIVVDRSEMPLPSIMRLVVGGTVVGRMALLGMPQEGVATISLPLQEVPIGNQSMKDLPPARVVLFLQENLTIEIGKRQA
;
A
#
# COMPACT_ATOMS: atom_id res chain seq x y z
N MET A 1 27.31 7.60 -24.64
CA MET A 1 27.68 8.14 -23.32
C MET A 1 26.56 9.08 -22.87
N LEU A 2 25.36 8.54 -22.60
CA LEU A 2 24.14 9.32 -22.33
C LEU A 2 23.27 8.75 -21.18
N ALA A 3 23.73 7.71 -20.47
CA ALA A 3 22.92 7.01 -19.46
C ALA A 3 23.31 7.29 -17.99
N LEU A 4 24.27 8.19 -17.74
CA LEU A 4 24.72 8.54 -16.38
C LEU A 4 24.20 9.90 -15.90
N SER A 5 23.73 10.78 -16.79
CA SER A 5 23.20 12.09 -16.44
C SER A 5 21.71 12.07 -16.06
N GLU A 6 20.91 11.16 -16.64
CA GLU A 6 19.46 11.06 -16.36
C GLU A 6 19.15 10.34 -15.05
N PHE A 7 19.94 9.32 -14.68
CA PHE A 7 19.84 8.67 -13.36
C PHE A 7 20.26 9.60 -12.22
N LYS A 8 21.23 10.48 -12.48
CA LYS A 8 21.68 11.51 -11.54
C LYS A 8 20.65 12.61 -11.37
N ALA A 9 19.87 12.92 -12.41
CA ALA A 9 18.81 13.93 -12.34
C ALA A 9 17.62 13.47 -11.49
N LEU A 10 17.23 12.18 -11.55
CA LEU A 10 16.17 11.63 -10.69
C LEU A 10 16.59 11.58 -9.21
N ASP A 11 17.83 11.16 -8.94
CA ASP A 11 18.43 11.13 -7.59
C ASP A 11 18.63 12.55 -7.00
N GLU A 12 19.08 13.52 -7.82
CA GLU A 12 19.19 14.93 -7.41
C GLU A 12 17.80 15.58 -7.20
N THR A 13 16.76 15.22 -7.98
CA THR A 13 15.39 15.74 -7.75
C THR A 13 14.73 15.18 -6.49
N ASP A 14 14.97 13.91 -6.14
CA ASP A 14 14.49 13.31 -4.90
C ASP A 14 15.28 13.82 -3.67
N GLU A 15 16.61 14.02 -3.77
CA GLU A 15 17.41 14.68 -2.73
C GLU A 15 16.99 16.14 -2.48
N LEU A 16 16.65 16.90 -3.54
CA LEU A 16 16.14 18.28 -3.44
C LEU A 16 14.73 18.32 -2.81
N SER A 17 13.91 17.29 -3.00
CA SER A 17 12.59 17.11 -2.36
C SER A 17 12.72 16.80 -0.86
N TYR A 18 13.62 15.88 -0.49
CA TYR A 18 14.00 15.56 0.89
C TYR A 18 14.46 16.80 1.67
N PHE A 19 15.29 17.63 1.03
CA PHE A 19 15.78 18.88 1.62
C PHE A 19 14.64 19.89 1.88
N GLY A 20 13.68 20.03 0.96
CA GLY A 20 12.57 20.98 1.10
C GLY A 20 11.63 20.68 2.28
N ILE A 21 11.33 19.40 2.53
CA ILE A 21 10.42 18.98 3.63
C ILE A 21 11.12 19.02 4.98
N THR A 22 12.35 18.54 5.05
CA THR A 22 13.11 18.52 6.31
C THR A 22 13.42 19.93 6.81
N VAL A 23 13.69 20.88 5.91
CA VAL A 23 13.86 22.30 6.24
C VAL A 23 12.55 22.92 6.76
N ARG A 24 11.39 22.51 6.24
CA ARG A 24 10.08 22.98 6.75
C ARG A 24 9.75 22.40 8.13
N ILE A 25 9.95 21.10 8.33
CA ILE A 25 9.74 20.46 9.64
C ILE A 25 10.72 21.04 10.67
N ALA A 26 11.96 21.29 10.28
CA ALA A 26 12.94 21.95 11.13
C ALA A 26 12.49 23.35 11.59
N ALA A 27 11.74 24.07 10.74
CA ALA A 27 11.17 25.38 11.08
C ALA A 27 10.03 25.30 12.11
N GLU A 28 9.42 24.13 12.35
CA GLU A 28 8.37 23.95 13.35
C GLU A 28 8.93 23.70 14.76
N TYR A 29 10.22 23.37 14.90
CA TYR A 29 10.85 23.14 16.21
C TYR A 29 10.93 24.42 17.05
N PRO A 30 10.91 24.27 18.39
CA PRO A 30 11.19 25.37 19.31
C PRO A 30 12.50 26.13 18.95
N PRO A 31 12.58 27.45 19.21
CA PRO A 31 13.70 28.29 18.76
C PRO A 31 15.09 27.81 19.22
N ASP A 32 15.15 27.14 20.37
CA ASP A 32 16.36 26.57 20.95
C ASP A 32 16.86 25.30 20.22
N LEU A 33 15.96 24.58 19.53
CA LEU A 33 16.27 23.36 18.77
C LEU A 33 16.34 23.59 17.26
N GLN A 34 15.71 24.66 16.77
CA GLN A 34 15.63 25.00 15.35
C GLN A 34 17.00 24.94 14.62
N PRO A 35 18.09 25.53 15.15
CA PRO A 35 19.38 25.52 14.46
C PRO A 35 19.94 24.10 14.23
N GLU A 36 19.76 23.21 15.21
CA GLU A 36 20.18 21.81 15.12
C GLU A 36 19.40 21.07 14.03
N TYR A 37 18.08 21.20 14.03
CA TYR A 37 17.23 20.50 13.07
C TYR A 37 17.32 21.07 11.66
N VAL A 38 17.57 22.38 11.50
CA VAL A 38 17.84 22.98 10.18
C VAL A 38 19.17 22.45 9.64
N ALA A 39 20.21 22.36 10.47
CA ALA A 39 21.49 21.78 10.04
C ALA A 39 21.35 20.29 9.69
N ALA A 40 20.63 19.52 10.51
CA ALA A 40 20.36 18.11 10.25
C ALA A 40 19.58 17.90 8.94
N ALA A 41 18.55 18.71 8.70
CA ALA A 41 17.77 18.71 7.46
C ALA A 41 18.64 18.95 6.22
N GLN A 42 19.60 19.89 6.30
CA GLN A 42 20.50 20.20 5.19
C GLN A 42 21.43 19.03 4.82
N THR A 43 21.78 18.20 5.80
CA THR A 43 22.67 17.04 5.62
C THR A 43 21.95 15.72 5.45
N LEU A 44 20.62 15.69 5.61
CA LEU A 44 19.87 14.44 5.56
C LEU A 44 19.97 13.82 4.17
N ARG A 45 20.18 12.51 4.13
CA ARG A 45 20.17 11.67 2.93
C ARG A 45 19.35 10.43 3.19
N GLN A 46 18.77 9.86 2.13
CA GLN A 46 18.06 8.61 2.24
C GLN A 46 19.05 7.52 2.67
N PRO A 47 18.83 6.86 3.83
CA PRO A 47 19.74 5.82 4.28
C PRO A 47 19.65 4.61 3.35
N TYR A 48 20.81 4.07 2.99
CA TYR A 48 20.90 2.79 2.27
C TYR A 48 21.41 1.72 3.23
N TRP A 49 20.93 0.49 3.03
CA TRP A 49 21.46 -0.69 3.73
C TRP A 49 22.37 -1.47 2.79
N ASP A 50 23.66 -1.44 3.08
CA ASP A 50 24.69 -2.18 2.34
C ASP A 50 24.78 -3.63 2.81
N TRP A 51 23.78 -4.41 2.39
CA TRP A 51 23.67 -5.84 2.69
C TRP A 51 24.86 -6.67 2.18
N ALA A 52 25.64 -6.16 1.23
CA ALA A 52 26.82 -6.82 0.69
C ALA A 52 28.05 -6.69 1.61
N SER A 53 28.12 -5.60 2.40
CA SER A 53 29.12 -5.43 3.46
C SER A 53 28.66 -5.98 4.82
N ASP A 54 27.39 -5.77 5.19
CA ASP A 54 26.80 -6.29 6.43
C ASP A 54 25.36 -6.78 6.18
N PRO A 55 25.13 -8.11 6.19
CA PRO A 55 23.82 -8.69 5.94
C PRO A 55 22.88 -8.59 7.15
N THR A 56 23.30 -7.98 8.27
CA THR A 56 22.45 -7.76 9.43
C THR A 56 21.43 -6.66 9.12
N LEU A 57 20.14 -6.96 9.29
CA LEU A 57 19.09 -5.96 9.13
C LEU A 57 19.31 -4.78 10.09
N PRO A 58 19.19 -3.53 9.64
CA PRO A 58 19.24 -2.37 10.53
C PRO A 58 18.09 -2.41 11.57
N PRO A 59 18.34 -2.03 12.84
CA PRO A 59 17.30 -1.92 13.87
C PRO A 59 16.08 -1.12 13.44
N ALA A 60 16.30 -0.06 12.65
CA ALA A 60 15.26 0.76 12.04
C ALA A 60 14.20 -0.07 11.30
N LEU A 61 14.52 -1.25 10.77
CA LEU A 61 13.58 -2.11 10.04
C LEU A 61 12.77 -3.08 10.93
N TYR A 62 13.09 -3.22 12.23
CA TYR A 62 12.41 -4.19 13.09
C TYR A 62 12.07 -3.72 14.52
N THR A 63 12.51 -2.53 14.94
CA THR A 63 12.16 -1.97 16.26
C THR A 63 10.69 -1.61 16.35
N VAL A 64 9.99 -2.05 17.42
CA VAL A 64 8.52 -1.92 17.56
C VAL A 64 8.03 -0.48 17.47
N ASN A 65 8.60 0.34 18.32
CA ASN A 65 8.34 1.76 18.42
C ASN A 65 9.68 2.48 18.28
N VAL A 66 9.63 3.70 17.77
CA VAL A 66 10.79 4.60 17.75
C VAL A 66 10.47 5.81 18.60
N THR A 67 11.44 6.22 19.40
CA THR A 67 11.37 7.48 20.11
C THR A 67 11.83 8.59 19.17
N VAL A 68 10.95 9.54 18.89
CA VAL A 68 11.21 10.69 18.03
C VAL A 68 11.12 11.94 18.87
N ARG A 69 12.13 12.80 18.76
CA ARG A 69 12.06 14.16 19.27
C ARG A 69 11.41 15.02 18.20
N ALA A 70 10.12 15.30 18.34
CA ALA A 70 9.29 16.04 17.40
C ALA A 70 9.15 17.52 17.83
N PRO A 71 8.60 18.40 16.97
CA PRO A 71 8.34 19.81 17.32
C PRO A 71 7.51 20.00 18.60
N CYS A 72 6.59 19.07 18.86
CA CYS A 72 5.71 19.07 20.03
C CYS A 72 6.27 18.32 21.26
N GLY A 73 7.53 17.87 21.22
CA GLY A 73 8.21 17.18 22.31
C GLY A 73 8.69 15.78 21.94
N ILE A 74 9.20 15.04 22.94
CA ILE A 74 9.62 13.66 22.76
C ILE A 74 8.40 12.75 22.78
N LEU A 75 8.23 11.96 21.73
CA LEU A 75 7.11 11.05 21.54
C LEU A 75 7.64 9.65 21.25
N GLU A 76 6.95 8.63 21.74
CA GLU A 76 7.13 7.26 21.29
C GLU A 76 6.05 6.96 20.23
N ILE A 77 6.48 6.67 19.00
CA ILE A 77 5.57 6.37 17.90
C ILE A 77 5.80 4.95 17.40
N PRO A 78 4.78 4.26 16.87
CA PRO A 78 4.98 3.02 16.13
C PRO A 78 6.01 3.23 15.03
N ASN A 79 6.98 2.32 14.89
CA ASN A 79 8.04 2.49 13.91
C ASN A 79 7.49 2.43 12.48
N PRO A 80 7.51 3.55 11.72
CA PRO A 80 6.98 3.57 10.37
C PRO A 80 7.77 2.67 9.41
N LEU A 81 9.02 2.33 9.76
CA LEU A 81 9.91 1.49 8.96
C LEU A 81 9.82 -0.01 9.30
N ARG A 82 9.15 -0.39 10.40
CA ARG A 82 8.96 -1.81 10.81
C ARG A 82 7.83 -2.50 10.04
N GLY A 83 6.99 -1.72 9.37
CA GLY A 83 5.78 -2.19 8.71
C GLY A 83 4.55 -2.08 9.61
N TYR A 84 3.53 -1.38 9.11
CA TYR A 84 2.17 -1.41 9.63
C TYR A 84 1.49 -2.74 9.24
N GLU A 85 0.41 -3.18 9.93
CA GLU A 85 -0.34 -4.41 9.59
C GLU A 85 -1.14 -4.30 8.26
N PHE A 86 -0.49 -3.86 7.18
CA PHE A 86 -0.98 -3.91 5.80
C PHE A 86 -0.97 -5.32 5.22
N LYS A 87 -0.33 -6.28 5.91
CA LYS A 87 -0.11 -7.65 5.41
C LYS A 87 -1.41 -8.32 5.01
N ARG A 88 -2.49 -8.15 5.78
CA ARG A 88 -3.76 -8.85 5.51
C ARG A 88 -4.54 -8.29 4.32
N PRO A 89 -4.84 -6.98 4.25
CA PRO A 89 -5.48 -6.43 3.05
C PRO A 89 -4.67 -6.68 1.78
N ALA A 90 -3.33 -6.55 1.83
CA ALA A 90 -2.47 -6.87 0.70
C ALA A 90 -2.51 -8.37 0.33
N TYR A 91 -2.44 -9.27 1.31
CA TYR A 91 -2.54 -10.71 1.09
C TYR A 91 -3.89 -11.13 0.52
N ASP A 92 -4.99 -10.51 0.97
CA ASP A 92 -6.33 -10.79 0.44
C ASP A 92 -6.40 -10.50 -1.06
N ILE A 93 -5.76 -9.41 -1.51
CA ILE A 93 -5.66 -9.05 -2.94
C ILE A 93 -4.89 -10.14 -3.71
N PHE A 94 -3.70 -10.54 -3.23
CA PHE A 94 -2.94 -11.62 -3.87
C PHE A 94 -3.66 -12.98 -3.88
N ALA A 95 -4.48 -13.27 -2.87
CA ALA A 95 -5.14 -14.56 -2.72
C ALA A 95 -6.47 -14.66 -3.49
N ARG A 96 -7.18 -13.53 -3.71
CA ARG A 96 -8.57 -13.55 -4.18
C ARG A 96 -8.80 -12.80 -5.48
N THR A 97 -8.01 -11.78 -5.78
CA THR A 97 -8.23 -10.96 -6.99
C THR A 97 -7.54 -11.62 -8.17
N LYS A 98 -8.34 -12.12 -9.12
CA LYS A 98 -7.85 -12.90 -10.27
C LYS A 98 -7.73 -12.10 -11.55
N THR A 99 -8.46 -11.00 -11.66
CA THR A 99 -8.44 -10.12 -12.84
C THR A 99 -8.18 -8.68 -12.42
N PHE A 100 -7.51 -7.90 -13.27
CA PHE A 100 -7.27 -6.50 -12.97
C PHE A 100 -8.61 -5.73 -12.87
N ASP A 101 -9.60 -6.11 -13.69
CA ASP A 101 -10.94 -5.52 -13.68
C ASP A 101 -11.71 -5.82 -12.38
N SER A 102 -11.45 -6.96 -11.72
CA SER A 102 -11.96 -7.26 -10.38
C SER A 102 -11.18 -6.58 -9.25
N SER A 103 -10.03 -5.97 -9.56
CA SER A 103 -9.23 -5.10 -8.67
C SER A 103 -9.46 -3.60 -8.93
N GLY A 104 -10.18 -3.25 -10.00
CA GLY A 104 -10.43 -1.87 -10.43
C GLY A 104 -11.71 -1.30 -9.83
N TRP A 105 -11.56 -0.31 -8.93
CA TRP A 105 -12.61 0.58 -8.40
C TRP A 105 -13.82 -0.05 -7.67
N ARG A 106 -14.02 -1.37 -7.68
CA ARG A 106 -15.28 -1.96 -7.19
C ARG A 106 -15.12 -3.05 -6.12
N VAL A 107 -14.00 -3.75 -6.02
CA VAL A 107 -13.72 -4.70 -4.93
C VAL A 107 -12.20 -4.89 -4.80
N SER A 108 -11.63 -4.82 -3.60
CA SER A 108 -10.22 -5.15 -3.27
C SER A 108 -9.13 -4.68 -4.26
N SER A 109 -8.81 -3.38 -4.22
CA SER A 109 -7.71 -2.73 -4.97
C SER A 109 -6.45 -2.54 -4.11
N PHE A 110 -5.26 -2.51 -4.72
CA PHE A 110 -4.03 -2.02 -4.06
C PHE A 110 -4.10 -0.53 -3.69
N GLU A 111 -4.97 0.25 -4.34
CA GLU A 111 -5.26 1.64 -3.99
C GLU A 111 -5.82 1.77 -2.56
N PHE A 112 -6.55 0.75 -2.11
CA PHE A 112 -7.17 0.80 -0.79
C PHE A 112 -6.13 0.81 0.36
N PRO A 113 -5.25 -0.20 0.51
CA PRO A 113 -4.21 -0.16 1.53
C PRO A 113 -3.27 1.03 1.32
N HIS A 114 -3.04 1.45 0.07
CA HIS A 114 -2.33 2.69 -0.26
C HIS A 114 -2.98 3.95 0.35
N ASN A 115 -4.31 4.11 0.24
CA ASN A 115 -5.02 5.27 0.78
C ASN A 115 -4.90 5.34 2.31
N ILE A 116 -4.80 4.19 2.98
CA ILE A 116 -4.55 4.14 4.42
C ILE A 116 -3.13 4.61 4.76
N VAL A 117 -2.13 4.31 3.93
CA VAL A 117 -0.78 4.88 4.10
C VAL A 117 -0.87 6.40 4.01
N HIS A 118 -1.50 6.97 2.98
CA HIS A 118 -1.73 8.41 2.90
C HIS A 118 -2.38 9.00 4.16
N ALA A 119 -3.47 8.37 4.62
CA ALA A 119 -4.27 8.92 5.71
C ALA A 119 -3.63 8.80 7.09
N LEU A 120 -2.74 7.82 7.31
CA LEU A 120 -2.15 7.52 8.62
C LEU A 120 -0.67 7.90 8.73
N SER A 121 0.02 8.10 7.61
CA SER A 121 1.40 8.55 7.62
C SER A 121 1.49 10.02 8.04
N VAL A 122 2.56 10.33 8.77
CA VAL A 122 2.96 11.69 9.19
C VAL A 122 1.89 12.43 9.99
N CYS A 123 1.17 11.77 10.92
CA CYS A 123 0.34 12.45 11.93
C CYS A 123 -0.50 13.65 11.43
N ASN A 124 -1.21 13.50 10.29
CA ASN A 124 -2.00 14.57 9.66
C ASN A 124 -1.19 15.61 8.85
N GLY A 125 0.05 15.28 8.45
CA GLY A 125 0.97 16.11 7.67
C GLY A 125 0.72 16.08 6.16
N THR A 126 1.65 16.65 5.39
CA THR A 126 1.52 16.87 3.94
C THR A 126 1.26 15.60 3.13
N PHE A 127 1.68 14.42 3.61
CA PHE A 127 1.44 13.17 2.89
C PHE A 127 -0.03 12.76 2.78
N SER A 128 -0.86 13.23 3.72
CA SER A 128 -2.30 13.01 3.71
C SER A 128 -3.06 13.93 2.75
N ASP A 129 -2.40 14.96 2.22
CA ASP A 129 -2.93 15.88 1.23
C ASP A 129 -2.40 15.49 -0.16
N LEU A 130 -3.32 15.13 -1.06
CA LEU A 130 -2.98 14.71 -2.42
C LEU A 130 -2.26 15.79 -3.24
N ASN A 131 -2.38 17.07 -2.88
CA ASN A 131 -1.65 18.14 -3.56
C ASN A 131 -0.16 18.15 -3.21
N TRP A 132 0.21 17.56 -2.07
CA TRP A 132 1.56 17.60 -1.52
C TRP A 132 2.16 16.20 -1.33
N SER A 133 1.37 15.15 -1.45
CA SER A 133 1.77 13.79 -1.11
C SER A 133 2.88 13.23 -1.99
N ALA A 134 2.94 13.67 -3.26
CA ALA A 134 4.00 13.28 -4.18
C ALA A 134 5.39 13.83 -3.79
N PHE A 135 5.47 14.83 -2.90
CA PHE A 135 6.73 15.35 -2.39
C PHE A 135 7.27 14.54 -1.20
N ASP A 136 6.44 13.68 -0.59
CA ASP A 136 6.87 12.83 0.52
C ASP A 136 7.46 11.50 -0.01
N PRO A 137 8.62 11.06 0.50
CA PRO A 137 9.35 9.94 -0.07
C PRO A 137 8.81 8.55 0.28
N ILE A 138 7.75 8.41 1.10
CA ILE A 138 7.37 7.10 1.70
C ILE A 138 6.54 6.16 0.80
N PHE A 139 6.63 6.29 -0.52
CA PHE A 139 5.70 5.65 -1.45
C PHE A 139 6.28 4.48 -2.25
N ASN A 140 5.71 3.27 -2.13
CA ASN A 140 6.00 2.18 -3.10
C ASN A 140 4.83 1.19 -3.26
N VAL A 141 3.96 1.45 -4.24
CA VAL A 141 2.88 0.54 -4.66
C VAL A 141 3.30 -0.37 -5.83
N ASP A 142 4.26 0.07 -6.64
CA ASP A 142 4.68 -0.61 -7.88
C ASP A 142 5.12 -2.05 -7.59
N ARG A 143 5.91 -2.28 -6.54
CA ARG A 143 6.35 -3.61 -6.14
C ARG A 143 5.20 -4.60 -5.93
N LEU A 144 4.08 -4.15 -5.35
CA LEU A 144 2.92 -5.00 -5.11
C LEU A 144 2.21 -5.36 -6.43
N VAL A 145 2.05 -4.38 -7.31
CA VAL A 145 1.46 -4.57 -8.64
C VAL A 145 2.32 -5.48 -9.51
N ALA A 146 3.64 -5.27 -9.51
CA ALA A 146 4.58 -6.12 -10.24
C ALA A 146 4.51 -7.59 -9.81
N MET A 147 4.53 -7.86 -8.49
CA MET A 147 4.33 -9.22 -7.98
C MET A 147 2.98 -9.82 -8.39
N TRP A 148 1.92 -9.02 -8.37
CA TRP A 148 0.59 -9.48 -8.76
C TRP A 148 0.52 -9.84 -10.24
N GLN A 149 1.09 -9.00 -11.11
CA GLN A 149 1.17 -9.24 -12.55
C GLN A 149 1.98 -10.49 -12.90
N VAL A 150 3.02 -10.83 -12.14
CA VAL A 150 3.73 -12.12 -12.35
C VAL A 150 2.84 -13.31 -12.00
N ILE A 151 2.08 -13.24 -10.90
CA ILE A 151 1.19 -14.32 -10.47
C ILE A 151 0.01 -14.47 -11.46
N HIS A 152 -0.53 -13.35 -11.95
CA HIS A 152 -1.71 -13.26 -12.81
C HIS A 152 -1.34 -12.79 -14.22
N ASN A 153 -0.34 -13.42 -14.83
CA ASN A 153 0.26 -12.94 -16.07
C ASN A 153 -0.72 -12.80 -17.26
N GLU A 154 -1.74 -13.66 -17.34
CA GLU A 154 -2.78 -13.61 -18.38
C GLU A 154 -3.75 -12.43 -18.20
N GLU A 155 -3.78 -11.86 -16.99
CA GLU A 155 -4.71 -10.83 -16.52
C GLU A 155 -3.97 -9.57 -16.06
N ALA A 156 -2.71 -9.43 -16.47
CA ALA A 156 -1.79 -8.38 -16.01
C ALA A 156 -2.24 -6.95 -16.39
N ILE A 157 -3.23 -6.84 -17.28
CA ILE A 157 -3.77 -5.58 -17.79
C ILE A 157 -5.29 -5.62 -17.79
N PHE A 158 -5.90 -4.53 -17.34
CA PHE A 158 -7.34 -4.33 -17.40
C PHE A 158 -7.85 -4.22 -18.83
N THR A 159 -9.09 -4.68 -19.02
CA THR A 159 -9.74 -4.66 -20.34
C THR A 159 -10.90 -3.69 -20.40
N VAL A 160 -11.41 -3.27 -19.23
CA VAL A 160 -12.54 -2.33 -19.18
C VAL A 160 -12.11 -0.90 -19.46
N THR A 161 -13.02 -0.16 -20.10
CA THR A 161 -12.91 1.29 -20.22
C THR A 161 -13.81 1.97 -19.19
N GLY A 162 -13.33 3.05 -18.59
CA GLY A 162 -14.09 3.93 -17.71
C GLY A 162 -14.17 5.34 -18.24
N TYR A 163 -14.90 6.21 -17.53
CA TYR A 163 -14.91 7.64 -17.78
C TYR A 163 -14.01 8.34 -16.77
N SER A 164 -13.16 9.25 -17.23
CA SER A 164 -12.34 10.07 -16.35
C SER A 164 -13.22 11.02 -15.53
N THR A 165 -12.94 11.13 -14.23
CA THR A 165 -13.49 12.19 -13.36
C THR A 165 -12.78 13.53 -13.53
N GLY A 166 -11.84 13.63 -14.48
CA GLY A 166 -10.98 14.79 -14.69
C GLY A 166 -9.63 14.65 -13.99
N GLN A 167 -8.55 14.86 -14.74
CA GLN A 167 -7.17 14.99 -14.28
C GLN A 167 -6.52 16.16 -15.02
N TYR A 168 -5.35 16.62 -14.59
CA TYR A 168 -4.66 17.77 -15.20
C TYR A 168 -4.59 17.71 -16.74
N ALA A 169 -4.26 16.54 -17.29
CA ALA A 169 -4.08 16.34 -18.74
C ALA A 169 -5.18 15.47 -19.40
N THR A 170 -6.25 15.14 -18.67
CA THR A 170 -7.32 14.23 -19.11
C THR A 170 -8.67 14.83 -18.74
N LEU A 171 -9.47 15.19 -19.75
CA LEU A 171 -10.76 15.86 -19.55
C LEU A 171 -11.75 14.94 -18.83
N VAL A 172 -12.63 15.55 -18.03
CA VAL A 172 -13.80 14.86 -17.47
C VAL A 172 -14.64 14.23 -18.58
N ASN A 173 -15.22 13.05 -18.31
CA ASN A 173 -16.00 12.24 -19.25
C ASN A 173 -15.25 11.74 -20.50
N SER A 174 -13.93 11.90 -20.57
CA SER A 174 -13.14 11.19 -21.58
C SER A 174 -13.10 9.69 -21.27
N THR A 175 -13.17 8.86 -22.32
CA THR A 175 -13.00 7.40 -22.18
C THR A 175 -11.55 7.07 -21.90
N VAL A 176 -11.30 6.39 -20.78
CA VAL A 176 -9.98 5.94 -20.35
C VAL A 176 -9.95 4.42 -20.32
N GLY A 177 -8.91 3.84 -20.93
CA GLY A 177 -8.68 2.41 -21.04
C GLY A 177 -7.19 2.08 -21.03
N ALA A 178 -6.84 0.81 -21.26
CA ALA A 178 -5.43 0.36 -21.21
C ALA A 178 -4.53 0.97 -22.30
N ASP A 179 -5.12 1.48 -23.38
CA ASP A 179 -4.43 2.18 -24.47
C ASP A 179 -4.41 3.70 -24.31
N SER A 180 -5.02 4.23 -23.25
CA SER A 180 -5.03 5.69 -23.03
C SER A 180 -3.62 6.20 -22.70
N PRO A 181 -3.24 7.38 -23.23
CA PRO A 181 -1.96 8.02 -22.91
C PRO A 181 -1.79 8.30 -21.40
N LEU A 182 -0.70 7.79 -20.82
CA LEU A 182 -0.23 8.10 -19.47
C LEU A 182 0.59 9.38 -19.51
N LYS A 183 -0.11 10.52 -19.64
CA LYS A 183 0.54 11.83 -19.71
C LYS A 183 1.15 12.19 -18.34
N PRO A 184 2.30 12.89 -18.29
CA PRO A 184 3.08 13.41 -19.42
C PRO A 184 4.25 12.47 -19.83
N PHE A 185 4.15 11.17 -19.60
CA PHE A 185 5.27 10.25 -19.75
C PHE A 185 5.41 9.76 -21.20
N PHE A 186 6.61 9.88 -21.75
CA PHE A 186 6.94 9.50 -23.12
C PHE A 186 8.00 8.40 -23.15
N ASP A 187 7.95 7.57 -24.20
CA ASP A 187 9.05 6.69 -24.57
C ASP A 187 10.19 7.45 -25.29
N GLU A 188 11.26 6.74 -25.64
CA GLU A 188 12.43 7.28 -26.35
C GLU A 188 12.09 7.90 -27.72
N ASN A 189 10.94 7.56 -28.30
CA ASN A 189 10.46 8.03 -29.60
C ASN A 189 9.42 9.15 -29.46
N LEU A 190 9.22 9.70 -28.25
CA LEU A 190 8.21 10.72 -27.93
C LEU A 190 6.77 10.26 -28.14
N ASN A 191 6.50 8.95 -28.11
CA ASN A 191 5.15 8.44 -28.00
C ASN A 191 4.76 8.38 -26.52
N PHE A 192 3.51 8.69 -26.20
CA PHE A 192 3.04 8.52 -24.82
C PHE A 192 3.11 7.06 -24.41
N HIS A 193 3.59 6.83 -23.18
CA HIS A 193 3.37 5.55 -22.52
C HIS A 193 1.88 5.28 -22.37
N THR A 194 1.50 4.01 -22.42
CA THR A 194 0.17 3.49 -22.06
C THR A 194 0.31 2.42 -20.98
N SER A 195 -0.78 2.05 -20.32
CA SER A 195 -0.79 0.95 -19.34
C SER A 195 -0.16 -0.33 -19.91
N LYS A 196 -0.43 -0.65 -21.18
CA LYS A 196 0.17 -1.81 -21.87
C LYS A 196 1.68 -1.69 -22.04
N THR A 197 2.20 -0.49 -22.32
CA THR A 197 3.65 -0.31 -22.50
C THR A 197 4.43 -0.42 -21.20
N VAL A 198 3.82 -0.02 -20.07
CA VAL A 198 4.45 -0.02 -18.74
C VAL A 198 4.20 -1.31 -17.95
N ALA A 199 3.33 -2.20 -18.43
CA ALA A 199 2.98 -3.46 -17.77
C ALA A 199 4.17 -4.41 -17.52
N ASN A 200 5.20 -4.32 -18.35
CA ASN A 200 6.39 -5.15 -18.25
C ASN A 200 7.56 -4.33 -17.69
N ILE A 201 7.75 -4.41 -16.38
CA ILE A 201 8.78 -3.66 -15.65
C ILE A 201 10.21 -3.95 -16.12
N THR A 202 10.45 -5.11 -16.75
CA THR A 202 11.80 -5.48 -17.26
C THR A 202 12.31 -4.53 -18.33
N ARG A 203 11.44 -3.73 -18.95
CA ARG A 203 11.80 -2.70 -19.93
C ARG A 203 12.40 -1.44 -19.32
N PHE A 204 12.24 -1.24 -18.01
CA PHE A 204 12.59 0.01 -17.33
C PHE A 204 13.88 -0.09 -16.51
N GLY A 205 14.64 -1.20 -16.65
CA GLY A 205 15.96 -1.34 -16.03
C GLY A 205 15.95 -1.54 -14.51
N TYR A 206 14.79 -1.79 -13.90
CA TYR A 206 14.66 -2.07 -12.47
C TYR A 206 14.00 -3.44 -12.21
N THR A 207 14.13 -3.92 -10.98
CA THR A 207 13.47 -5.15 -10.51
C THR A 207 13.29 -5.12 -8.98
N TYR A 208 12.68 -6.16 -8.43
CA TYR A 208 12.52 -6.34 -6.98
C TYR A 208 13.15 -7.65 -6.52
N PRO A 209 13.60 -7.76 -5.25
CA PRO A 209 14.19 -8.99 -4.72
C PRO A 209 13.30 -10.24 -4.86
N GLU A 210 11.98 -10.06 -4.89
CA GLU A 210 10.99 -11.12 -5.00
C GLU A 210 10.65 -11.48 -6.45
N MET A 211 11.22 -10.78 -7.43
CA MET A 211 10.98 -11.07 -8.85
C MET A 211 11.66 -12.38 -9.25
N PRO A 212 11.01 -13.18 -10.11
CA PRO A 212 11.55 -14.45 -10.53
C PRO A 212 12.69 -14.24 -11.54
N ASN A 213 13.44 -15.31 -11.82
CA ASN A 213 14.24 -15.35 -13.03
C ASN A 213 13.32 -15.34 -14.26
N TRP A 214 13.43 -14.31 -15.09
CA TRP A 214 12.59 -14.13 -16.29
C TRP A 214 12.81 -15.18 -17.39
N ALA A 215 13.89 -15.96 -17.32
CA ALA A 215 14.12 -17.12 -18.20
C ALA A 215 13.21 -18.32 -17.86
N MET A 216 12.56 -18.33 -16.69
CA MET A 216 11.65 -19.41 -16.29
C MET A 216 10.31 -19.33 -17.04
N PRO A 217 9.63 -20.48 -17.26
CA PRO A 217 8.29 -20.47 -17.84
C PRO A 217 7.30 -19.71 -16.95
N PRO A 218 6.23 -19.12 -17.51
CA PRO A 218 5.25 -18.29 -16.78
C PRO A 218 4.72 -18.93 -15.48
N GLU A 219 4.37 -20.21 -15.51
CA GLU A 219 3.84 -20.90 -14.32
C GLU A 219 4.90 -21.04 -13.21
N ALA A 220 6.16 -21.30 -13.56
CA ALA A 220 7.25 -21.37 -12.58
C ALA A 220 7.52 -19.98 -11.98
N ARG A 221 7.42 -18.92 -12.78
CA ARG A 221 7.51 -17.52 -12.31
C ARG A 221 6.38 -17.20 -11.33
N ALA A 222 5.14 -17.52 -11.68
CA ALA A 222 3.98 -17.36 -10.81
C ALA A 222 4.12 -18.15 -9.50
N GLY A 223 4.59 -19.40 -9.58
CA GLY A 223 4.86 -20.25 -8.42
C GLY A 223 5.92 -19.66 -7.48
N HIS A 224 7.02 -19.14 -8.03
CA HIS A 224 8.07 -18.47 -7.27
C HIS A 224 7.53 -17.25 -6.51
N VAL A 225 6.87 -16.32 -7.22
CA VAL A 225 6.37 -15.09 -6.59
C VAL A 225 5.26 -15.39 -5.58
N ARG A 226 4.40 -16.39 -5.84
CA ARG A 226 3.40 -16.84 -4.87
C ARG A 226 4.04 -17.35 -3.58
N ALA A 227 5.18 -18.04 -3.66
CA ALA A 227 5.92 -18.47 -2.47
C ALA A 227 6.48 -17.27 -1.68
N GLN A 228 7.02 -16.26 -2.38
CA GLN A 228 7.50 -15.01 -1.75
C GLN A 228 6.35 -14.26 -1.07
N VAL A 229 5.21 -14.09 -1.75
CA VAL A 229 4.01 -13.45 -1.19
C VAL A 229 3.52 -14.18 0.05
N ASN A 230 3.46 -15.51 0.03
CA ASN A 230 3.07 -16.31 1.20
C ASN A 230 4.05 -16.12 2.35
N SER A 231 5.36 -16.09 2.07
CA SER A 231 6.37 -15.81 3.09
C SER A 231 6.25 -14.41 3.68
N LEU A 232 6.00 -13.38 2.88
CA LEU A 232 5.98 -12.00 3.38
C LEU A 232 4.69 -11.64 4.11
N TYR A 233 3.55 -12.13 3.61
CA TYR A 233 2.24 -11.58 3.94
C TYR A 233 1.28 -12.57 4.62
N SER A 234 1.55 -13.88 4.61
CA SER A 234 0.72 -14.83 5.36
C SER A 234 1.01 -14.78 6.87
N LYS A 235 0.00 -15.06 7.72
CA LYS A 235 0.22 -15.21 9.17
C LYS A 235 0.99 -16.53 9.41
N GLY A 236 2.23 -16.43 9.90
CA GLY A 236 3.02 -17.60 10.35
C GLY A 236 4.46 -17.70 9.81
N ALA A 237 4.91 -16.77 8.97
CA ALA A 237 6.20 -16.85 8.28
C ALA A 237 7.46 -16.56 9.12
N ASN A 238 7.41 -16.77 10.44
CA ASN A 238 8.61 -16.84 11.29
C ASN A 238 9.07 -18.28 11.57
N SER A 239 8.57 -19.28 10.86
CA SER A 239 9.08 -20.66 10.94
C SER A 239 9.60 -21.18 9.59
N LEU A 240 10.71 -20.60 9.12
CA LEU A 240 11.60 -21.22 8.12
C LEU A 240 11.99 -22.68 8.49
N GLY A 241 11.81 -23.10 9.75
CA GLY A 241 12.05 -24.47 10.23
C GLY A 241 10.93 -25.51 10.00
N GLN A 242 9.79 -25.18 9.38
CA GLN A 242 8.68 -26.14 9.21
C GLN A 242 8.44 -26.63 7.77
N MET A 243 9.27 -26.21 6.80
CA MET A 243 9.12 -26.61 5.38
C MET A 243 9.52 -28.07 5.07
N LEU A 244 10.05 -28.84 6.02
CA LEU A 244 10.50 -30.22 5.77
C LEU A 244 9.57 -31.33 6.29
N SER A 245 8.40 -31.00 6.84
CA SER A 245 7.45 -32.04 7.24
C SER A 245 6.31 -32.15 6.22
N PHE A 246 6.52 -32.97 5.18
CA PHE A 246 5.45 -33.51 4.36
C PHE A 246 4.57 -34.44 5.23
N SER A 247 3.75 -33.88 6.11
CA SER A 247 2.67 -34.63 6.72
C SER A 247 1.55 -34.75 5.69
N THR A 248 1.21 -35.98 5.33
CA THR A 248 0.00 -36.37 4.60
C THR A 248 -1.14 -35.42 4.90
N ALA A 249 -1.65 -34.75 3.85
CA ALA A 249 -2.70 -33.74 3.96
C ALA A 249 -3.93 -34.32 4.68
N SER A 250 -4.01 -34.08 5.98
CA SER A 250 -5.26 -34.18 6.73
C SER A 250 -6.22 -33.22 6.02
N ARG A 251 -7.34 -33.77 5.53
CA ARG A 251 -8.37 -33.03 4.79
C ARG A 251 -8.75 -31.81 5.61
N SER A 252 -8.19 -30.65 5.28
CA SER A 252 -8.37 -29.44 6.08
C SER A 252 -9.86 -29.17 6.14
N LYS A 253 -10.43 -29.13 7.35
CA LYS A 253 -11.84 -28.81 7.55
C LYS A 253 -12.14 -27.51 6.79
N ALA A 254 -13.16 -27.53 5.92
CA ALA A 254 -13.56 -26.34 5.20
C ALA A 254 -13.86 -25.23 6.23
N ARG A 255 -13.19 -24.08 6.07
CA ARG A 255 -13.39 -22.91 6.93
C ARG A 255 -14.21 -21.88 6.18
N HIS A 256 -15.06 -21.18 6.91
CA HIS A 256 -15.76 -20.02 6.35
C HIS A 256 -14.79 -18.84 6.22
N TYR A 257 -15.00 -18.05 5.16
CA TYR A 257 -14.26 -16.82 4.92
C TYR A 257 -15.24 -15.65 4.96
N TYR A 258 -15.29 -14.94 6.08
CA TYR A 258 -16.13 -13.76 6.29
C TYR A 258 -15.45 -12.46 5.83
N THR A 259 -16.15 -11.64 5.04
CA THR A 259 -15.72 -10.27 4.69
C THR A 259 -16.81 -9.26 5.02
N ALA A 260 -16.40 -8.04 5.36
CA ALA A 260 -17.27 -6.88 5.38
C ALA A 260 -17.03 -6.08 4.10
N GLU A 261 -18.06 -6.00 3.25
CA GLU A 261 -18.06 -5.11 2.09
C GLU A 261 -18.61 -3.75 2.52
N ILE A 262 -17.83 -2.69 2.33
CA ILE A 262 -18.28 -1.31 2.58
C ILE A 262 -18.33 -0.60 1.23
N VAL A 263 -19.49 -0.06 0.90
CA VAL A 263 -19.75 0.72 -0.31
C VAL A 263 -20.22 2.09 0.14
N VAL A 264 -19.56 3.15 -0.34
CA VAL A 264 -19.88 4.52 0.04
C VAL A 264 -19.87 5.42 -1.19
N ASP A 265 -20.83 6.34 -1.26
CA ASP A 265 -20.75 7.45 -2.19
C ASP A 265 -19.88 8.54 -1.58
N ARG A 266 -18.81 8.93 -2.29
CA ARG A 266 -17.84 9.91 -1.81
C ARG A 266 -18.47 11.30 -1.64
N SER A 267 -19.52 11.62 -2.40
CA SER A 267 -20.24 12.89 -2.29
C SER A 267 -21.03 13.05 -1.00
N GLU A 268 -21.37 11.94 -0.33
CA GLU A 268 -22.08 11.92 0.96
C GLU A 268 -21.12 12.00 2.15
N MET A 269 -19.81 11.98 1.91
CA MET A 269 -18.80 11.87 2.96
C MET A 269 -18.08 13.19 3.19
N PRO A 270 -17.71 13.51 4.45
CA PRO A 270 -16.81 14.62 4.72
C PRO A 270 -15.39 14.24 4.30
N LEU A 271 -14.94 14.64 3.10
CA LEU A 271 -13.61 14.32 2.59
C LEU A 271 -12.55 15.35 3.04
N PRO A 272 -11.31 14.92 3.34
CA PRO A 272 -10.89 13.54 3.55
C PRO A 272 -11.45 12.98 4.88
N SER A 273 -11.73 11.68 4.91
CA SER A 273 -12.20 10.99 6.11
C SER A 273 -11.63 9.58 6.25
N ILE A 274 -11.67 9.08 7.49
CA ILE A 274 -11.36 7.69 7.82
C ILE A 274 -12.60 7.07 8.44
N MET A 275 -13.16 6.08 7.75
CA MET A 275 -14.19 5.20 8.32
C MET A 275 -13.50 4.06 9.07
N ARG A 276 -13.98 3.74 10.27
CA ARG A 276 -13.50 2.62 11.08
C ARG A 276 -14.60 1.57 11.16
N LEU A 277 -14.27 0.35 10.78
CA LEU A 277 -15.10 -0.82 11.02
C LEU A 277 -14.83 -1.30 12.43
N VAL A 278 -15.82 -1.20 13.30
CA VAL A 278 -15.70 -1.57 14.72
C VAL A 278 -16.58 -2.79 14.98
N VAL A 279 -15.98 -3.81 15.59
CA VAL A 279 -16.69 -5.01 16.03
C VAL A 279 -16.41 -5.25 17.51
N GLY A 280 -17.45 -5.25 18.33
CA GLY A 280 -17.32 -5.47 19.77
C GLY A 280 -16.42 -4.44 20.45
N GLY A 281 -16.50 -3.18 20.02
CA GLY A 281 -15.68 -2.07 20.53
C GLY A 281 -14.23 -2.04 20.02
N THR A 282 -13.82 -2.98 19.16
CA THR A 282 -12.47 -3.01 18.59
C THR A 282 -12.49 -2.60 17.11
N VAL A 283 -11.58 -1.72 16.69
CA VAL A 283 -11.41 -1.38 15.27
C VAL A 283 -10.78 -2.58 14.55
N VAL A 284 -11.57 -3.26 13.72
CA VAL A 284 -11.15 -4.45 12.95
C VAL A 284 -10.74 -4.12 11.51
N GLY A 285 -11.04 -2.92 11.05
CA GLY A 285 -10.65 -2.43 9.73
C GLY A 285 -10.85 -0.93 9.60
N ARG A 286 -10.26 -0.35 8.56
CA ARG A 286 -10.36 1.08 8.25
C ARG A 286 -10.62 1.23 6.76
N MET A 287 -11.27 2.32 6.37
CA MET A 287 -11.34 2.79 4.99
C MET A 287 -10.96 4.27 4.95
N ALA A 288 -9.88 4.60 4.25
CA ALA A 288 -9.49 5.99 4.03
C ALA A 288 -10.08 6.50 2.71
N LEU A 289 -10.78 7.62 2.80
CA LEU A 289 -11.25 8.40 1.66
C LEU A 289 -10.39 9.66 1.59
N LEU A 290 -9.46 9.70 0.62
CA LEU A 290 -8.61 10.86 0.37
C LEU A 290 -9.42 12.03 -0.22
N GLY A 291 -8.84 13.23 -0.26
CA GLY A 291 -9.55 14.45 -0.68
C GLY A 291 -10.05 14.46 -2.14
N MET A 292 -9.52 13.58 -3.00
CA MET A 292 -9.95 13.41 -4.38
C MET A 292 -10.02 11.91 -4.75
N PRO A 293 -10.86 11.53 -5.73
CA PRO A 293 -11.91 12.35 -6.36
C PRO A 293 -13.00 12.76 -5.35
N GLN A 294 -13.74 13.84 -5.59
CA GLN A 294 -14.81 14.27 -4.66
C GLN A 294 -16.10 13.46 -4.82
N GLU A 295 -16.32 12.89 -6.00
CA GLU A 295 -17.51 12.14 -6.35
C GLU A 295 -17.17 10.70 -6.77
N GLY A 296 -18.18 9.86 -6.85
CA GLY A 296 -18.07 8.46 -7.26
C GLY A 296 -18.19 7.48 -6.11
N VAL A 297 -18.40 6.22 -6.45
CA VAL A 297 -18.57 5.13 -5.48
C VAL A 297 -17.21 4.56 -5.12
N ALA A 298 -16.90 4.52 -3.83
CA ALA A 298 -15.73 3.84 -3.30
C ALA A 298 -16.15 2.55 -2.60
N THR A 299 -15.46 1.45 -2.88
CA THR A 299 -15.75 0.13 -2.31
C THR A 299 -14.49 -0.52 -1.72
N ILE A 300 -14.66 -1.23 -0.61
CA ILE A 300 -13.63 -2.03 0.04
C ILE A 300 -14.21 -3.35 0.57
N SER A 301 -13.40 -4.43 0.48
CA SER A 301 -13.63 -5.69 1.19
C SER A 301 -12.65 -5.83 2.35
N LEU A 302 -13.15 -5.99 3.58
CA LEU A 302 -12.33 -6.18 4.78
C LEU A 302 -12.46 -7.61 5.31
N PRO A 303 -11.36 -8.37 5.45
CA PRO A 303 -11.42 -9.73 5.97
C PRO A 303 -11.66 -9.76 7.48
N LEU A 304 -12.66 -10.53 7.94
CA LEU A 304 -13.07 -10.62 9.35
C LEU A 304 -12.59 -11.90 10.07
N GLN A 305 -11.74 -12.71 9.43
CA GLN A 305 -11.46 -14.08 9.91
C GLN A 305 -10.99 -14.19 11.36
N GLU A 306 -10.23 -13.21 11.83
CA GLU A 306 -9.54 -13.24 13.13
C GLU A 306 -10.26 -12.43 14.19
N VAL A 307 -11.41 -11.85 13.87
CA VAL A 307 -12.18 -11.13 14.86
C VAL A 307 -12.58 -12.13 15.95
N PRO A 308 -12.18 -11.88 17.22
CA PRO A 308 -12.45 -12.80 18.30
C PRO A 308 -13.93 -12.73 18.70
N ILE A 309 -14.54 -13.88 18.93
CA ILE A 309 -15.85 -14.04 19.55
C ILE A 309 -15.66 -15.02 20.72
N GLY A 310 -15.48 -14.47 21.93
CA GLY A 310 -15.03 -15.24 23.08
C GLY A 310 -13.61 -15.79 22.85
N ASN A 311 -13.43 -17.11 23.01
CA ASN A 311 -12.13 -17.78 22.86
C ASN A 311 -11.84 -18.30 21.44
N GLN A 312 -12.71 -18.01 20.47
CA GLN A 312 -12.59 -18.48 19.09
C GLN A 312 -12.54 -17.30 18.11
N SER A 313 -11.94 -17.51 16.96
CA SER A 313 -12.00 -16.57 15.84
C SER A 313 -13.23 -16.84 14.96
N MET A 314 -13.76 -15.82 14.29
CA MET A 314 -14.91 -15.95 13.38
C MET A 314 -14.78 -17.11 12.38
N LYS A 315 -13.59 -17.32 11.80
CA LYS A 315 -13.31 -18.40 10.84
C LYS A 315 -13.58 -19.82 11.37
N ASP A 316 -13.54 -19.99 12.68
CA ASP A 316 -13.70 -21.28 13.37
C ASP A 316 -15.13 -21.48 13.90
N LEU A 317 -16.01 -20.50 13.70
CA LEU A 317 -17.40 -20.50 14.17
C LEU A 317 -18.40 -20.76 13.03
N PRO A 318 -19.58 -21.31 13.34
CA PRO A 318 -20.63 -21.49 12.35
C PRO A 318 -21.26 -20.14 11.95
N PRO A 319 -21.77 -20.00 10.70
CA PRO A 319 -22.31 -18.73 10.19
C PRO A 319 -23.39 -18.11 11.06
N ALA A 320 -24.32 -18.92 11.60
CA ALA A 320 -25.40 -18.43 12.44
C ALA A 320 -24.88 -17.68 13.69
N ARG A 321 -23.79 -18.15 14.32
CA ARG A 321 -23.19 -17.49 15.49
C ARG A 321 -22.48 -16.20 15.11
N VAL A 322 -21.78 -16.20 13.97
CA VAL A 322 -21.09 -15.01 13.45
C VAL A 322 -22.08 -13.92 13.08
N VAL A 323 -23.18 -14.27 12.39
CA VAL A 323 -24.22 -13.32 11.98
C VAL A 323 -24.88 -12.66 13.19
N LEU A 324 -25.32 -13.44 14.19
CA LEU A 324 -25.93 -12.90 15.40
C LEU A 324 -24.98 -11.94 16.13
N PHE A 325 -23.70 -12.32 16.26
CA PHE A 325 -22.71 -11.46 16.90
C PHE A 325 -22.50 -10.14 16.14
N LEU A 326 -22.40 -10.19 14.81
CA LEU A 326 -22.24 -9.00 13.97
C LEU A 326 -23.46 -8.09 14.02
N GLN A 327 -24.68 -8.62 14.08
CA GLN A 327 -25.91 -7.82 14.18
C GLN A 327 -25.94 -6.93 15.43
N GLU A 328 -25.36 -7.39 16.53
CA GLU A 328 -25.34 -6.66 17.80
C GLU A 328 -24.10 -5.79 17.99
N ASN A 329 -22.98 -6.14 17.34
CA ASN A 329 -21.66 -5.58 17.68
C ASN A 329 -20.94 -4.89 16.52
N LEU A 330 -21.46 -4.95 15.29
CA LEU A 330 -20.87 -4.29 14.13
C LEU A 330 -21.32 -2.83 14.06
N THR A 331 -20.36 -1.91 14.02
CA THR A 331 -20.61 -0.49 13.87
C THR A 331 -19.61 0.13 12.89
N ILE A 332 -20.02 1.23 12.25
CA ILE A 332 -19.17 2.07 11.42
C ILE A 332 -19.03 3.41 12.12
N GLU A 333 -17.79 3.81 12.39
CA GLU A 333 -17.47 5.13 12.91
C GLU A 333 -16.85 5.99 11.82
N ILE A 334 -17.41 7.16 11.55
CA ILE A 334 -16.90 8.09 10.54
C ILE A 334 -16.13 9.20 11.26
N GLY A 335 -14.81 9.21 11.09
CA GLY A 335 -13.96 10.29 11.59
C GLY A 335 -13.76 11.37 10.53
N LYS A 336 -14.20 12.61 10.83
CA LYS A 336 -13.86 13.80 10.04
C LYS A 336 -12.48 14.33 10.47
N ARG A 337 -11.65 14.74 9.50
CA ARG A 337 -10.41 15.50 9.77
C ARG A 337 -10.80 16.86 10.39
N GLN A 338 -10.31 17.17 11.60
CA GLN A 338 -10.34 18.57 12.07
C GLN A 338 -9.36 19.35 11.19
N ALA A 339 -9.88 20.43 10.61
CA ALA A 339 -9.14 21.31 9.68
C ALA A 339 -7.99 22.04 10.39
#